data_AF-A0A656Z7F2-F1
#
_entry.id   AF-A0A656Z7F2-F1
#
_cell.length_a   1.000
_cell.length_b   1.000
_cell.length_c   1.000
_cell.angle_alpha   90.00
_cell.angle_beta   90.00
_cell.angle_gamma   90.00
#
_symmetry.space_group_name_H-M   'P 1'
#
loop_
_entity.id
_entity.type
_entity.pdbx_description
1 polymer ?
#
loop_
_entity_poly.entity_id
_entity_poly.type
_entity_poly.pdbx_seq_one_letter_code
_entity_poly.pdbx_strand_id
1 'polypeptide(L)' 'MRRIGDPEDLVGPVAFLASDDAAFVTGQSLNVDGGIVLS' A
#
# COMPACT_ATOMS: atom_id res chain seq x y z
N MET A 1 8.24 -8.94 6.42
CA MET A 1 8.76 -9.77 5.31
C MET A 1 10.22 -9.42 5.08
N ARG A 2 11.09 -10.39 4.79
CA ARG A 2 12.52 -10.15 4.52
C ARG A 2 12.84 -10.28 3.03
N ARG A 3 12.15 -9.53 2.17
CA ARG A 3 12.43 -9.47 0.73
C ARG A 3 12.28 -8.06 0.18
N ILE A 4 12.96 -7.79 -0.93
CA ILE A 4 12.65 -6.64 -1.78
C ILE A 4 11.27 -6.87 -2.41
N GLY A 5 10.44 -5.83 -2.42
CA GLY A 5 9.12 -5.84 -3.04
C GLY A 5 9.22 -5.83 -4.56
N ASP A 6 8.23 -6.44 -5.21
CA ASP A 6 8.09 -6.45 -6.66
C ASP A 6 6.98 -5.46 -7.07
N PRO A 7 6.94 -4.95 -8.32
CA PRO A 7 5.91 -4.01 -8.77
C PRO A 7 4.47 -4.50 -8.55
N GLU A 8 4.25 -5.81 -8.62
CA GLU A 8 2.96 -6.46 -8.44
C GLU A 8 2.40 -6.27 -7.02
N ASP A 9 3.27 -6.08 -6.02
CA ASP A 9 2.86 -5.84 -4.63
C ASP A 9 2.14 -4.49 -4.45
N LEU A 10 2.31 -3.55 -5.40
CA LEU A 10 1.65 -2.25 -5.38
C LEU A 10 0.27 -2.25 -6.04
N VAL A 11 -0.06 -3.26 -6.86
CA VAL A 11 -1.29 -3.27 -7.66
C VAL A 11 -2.54 -3.21 -6.77
N GLY A 12 -2.60 -4.06 -5.74
CA GLY A 12 -3.72 -4.07 -4.79
C GLY A 12 -3.85 -2.75 -4.00
N PRO A 13 -2.80 -2.28 -3.31
CA PRO A 13 -2.81 -1.00 -2.60
C PRO A 13 -3.21 0.19 -3.46
N VAL A 14 -2.71 0.28 -4.69
CA VAL A 14 -3.07 1.36 -5.63
C VAL A 14 -4.51 1.22 -6.09
N ALA A 15 -4.95 0.01 -6.44
CA ALA A 15 -6.34 -0.25 -6.84
C ALA A 15 -7.32 0.10 -5.71
N PHE A 16 -7.00 -0.23 -4.47
CA PHE A 16 -7.78 0.16 -3.30
C PHE A 16 -7.91 1.69 -3.20
N LEU A 17 -6.80 2.43 -3.23
CA LEU A 17 -6.82 3.90 -3.13
C LEU A 17 -7.56 4.56 -4.30
N ALA A 18 -7.59 3.92 -5.46
CA ALA A 18 -8.31 4.40 -6.64
C ALA A 18 -9.79 3.97 -6.68
N SER A 19 -10.22 3.09 -5.77
CA SER A 19 -11.58 2.53 -5.75
C SER A 19 -12.54 3.33 -4.86
N ASP A 20 -13.84 3.09 -5.04
CA ASP A 20 -14.89 3.66 -4.19
C ASP A 20 -14.77 3.25 -2.71
N ASP A 21 -14.10 2.11 -2.42
CA ASP A 21 -13.87 1.65 -1.05
C ASP A 21 -12.97 2.62 -0.25
N ALA A 22 -12.19 3.45 -0.94
CA ALA A 22 -11.35 4.48 -0.35
C ALA A 22 -11.98 5.88 -0.35
N ALA A 23 -13.29 6.03 -0.65
CA ALA A 23 -13.93 7.33 -0.87
C ALA A 23 -13.80 8.35 0.29
N PHE A 24 -13.54 7.88 1.51
CA PHE A 24 -13.32 8.75 2.68
C PHE A 24 -11.88 8.72 3.21
N VAL A 25 -10.96 8.09 2.49
CA VAL A 25 -9.54 7.99 2.85
C VAL A 25 -8.76 9.06 2.09
N THR A 26 -8.32 10.09 2.80
CA THR A 26 -7.52 11.20 2.22
C THR A 26 -6.43 11.68 3.17
N GLY A 27 -5.36 12.24 2.62
CA GLY A 27 -4.20 12.74 3.37
C GLY A 27 -3.38 11.66 4.08
N GLN A 28 -3.58 10.39 3.74
CA GLN A 28 -2.89 9.25 4.35
C GLN A 28 -1.82 8.69 3.42
N SER A 29 -0.78 8.12 4.03
CA SER A 29 0.22 7.29 3.34
C SER A 29 -0.03 5.84 3.70
N LEU A 30 -0.14 4.98 2.68
CA LEU A 30 -0.21 3.53 2.86
C LEU A 30 1.19 2.93 2.62
N ASN A 31 1.85 2.49 3.68
CA ASN A 31 3.16 1.86 3.58
C ASN A 31 3.05 0.45 2.99
N VAL A 32 3.69 0.25 1.84
CA VAL A 32 3.83 -1.07 1.19
C VAL A 32 5.33 -1.42 1.17
N ASP A 33 5.89 -1.65 2.35
CA ASP A 33 7.35 -1.76 2.55
C ASP A 33 7.78 -3.12 3.13
N GLY A 34 6.86 -4.08 3.22
CA GLY A 34 7.14 -5.38 3.83
C GLY A 34 7.41 -5.32 5.34
N GLY A 35 7.10 -4.20 6.01
CA GLY A 35 7.26 -4.00 7.46
C GLY A 35 8.56 -3.30 7.86
N ILE A 36 9.27 -2.62 6.95
CA ILE A 36 10.57 -2.00 7.23
C ILE A 36 10.46 -0.79 8.17
N VAL A 37 9.43 0.05 8.04
CA VAL A 37 9.31 1.29 8.82
C VAL A 37 8.90 1.06 10.28
N LEU A 38 8.24 -0.05 10.60
CA LEU A 38 7.66 -0.35 11.92
C LEU A 38 8.21 -1.64 12.57
N SER A 39 9.30 -2.22 12.06
CA SER A 39 9.99 -3.37 12.68
C SER A 39 11.04 -2.98 13.71
#